data_AF-A0A961D8K6-F1
#
_entry.id   AF-A0A961D8K6-F1
#
_cell.length_a   1.000
_cell.length_b   1.000
_cell.length_c   1.000
_cell.angle_alpha   90.00
_cell.angle_beta   90.00
_cell.angle_gamma   90.00
#
_symmetry.space_group_name_H-M   'P 1'
#
loop_
_entity.id
_entity.type
_entity.pdbx_description
1 polymer ?
#
loop_
_entity_poly.entity_id
_entity_poly.type
_entity_poly.pdbx_seq_one_letter_code
_entity_poly.pdbx_strand_id
1 'polypeptide(L)'
;MTSKIGEALLFFRQNNWRTILARMNARDTHPLIQFIKYGICGVGALIVHQLIWGGCSVWLYPAIDSAIPQDVRALNTTYNNAIAFLFSNAFAYITNSLWVFTPGRHHRVKEFLYFTLVSTLGFVVGLAAGPYLIHKFGINTIVAQGSLVVASVMVNFVCRKFFVFKN
;
A
#
# COMPACT_ATOMS: atom_id res chain seq x y z
N MET A 1 30.05 -3.87 -14.40
CA MET A 1 29.02 -3.01 -13.76
C MET A 1 27.83 -3.90 -13.42
N THR A 2 27.86 -4.55 -12.26
CA THR A 2 26.77 -5.41 -11.79
C THR A 2 25.55 -4.54 -11.52
N SER A 3 24.41 -4.89 -12.13
CA SER A 3 23.11 -4.26 -11.82
C SER A 3 22.89 -4.25 -10.30
N LYS A 4 22.33 -3.17 -9.74
CA LYS A 4 21.98 -3.09 -8.30
C LYS A 4 21.15 -4.31 -7.84
N ILE A 5 20.40 -4.93 -8.75
CA ILE A 5 19.65 -6.15 -8.49
C ILE A 5 20.58 -7.37 -8.25
N GLY A 6 21.66 -7.47 -9.01
CA GLY A 6 22.66 -8.53 -8.87
C GLY A 6 23.43 -8.43 -7.55
N GLU A 7 23.75 -7.22 -7.10
CA GLU A 7 24.36 -6.99 -5.78
C GLU A 7 23.42 -7.37 -4.63
N ALA A 8 22.12 -7.11 -4.78
CA ALA A 8 21.12 -7.55 -3.80
C ALA A 8 21.06 -9.08 -3.69
N LEU A 9 20.98 -9.77 -4.82
CA LEU A 9 20.90 -11.24 -4.85
C LEU A 9 22.16 -11.89 -4.30
N LEU A 10 23.34 -11.35 -4.62
CA LEU A 10 24.60 -11.78 -4.03
C LEU A 10 24.64 -11.52 -2.52
N PHE A 11 24.15 -10.36 -2.06
CA PHE A 11 24.04 -10.05 -0.64
C PHE A 11 23.14 -11.04 0.11
N PHE A 12 21.95 -11.34 -0.41
CA PHE A 12 21.04 -12.33 0.20
C PHE A 12 21.61 -13.75 0.19
N ARG A 13 22.38 -14.10 -0.85
CA ARG A 13 23.02 -15.42 -0.98
C ARG A 13 24.23 -15.59 -0.07
N GLN A 14 24.93 -14.50 0.26
CA GLN A 14 26.18 -14.54 1.04
C GLN A 14 25.99 -14.23 2.53
N ASN A 15 24.85 -13.67 2.96
CA ASN A 15 24.63 -13.24 4.34
C ASN A 15 23.63 -14.13 5.10
N ASN A 16 23.94 -14.40 6.37
CA ASN A 16 23.07 -15.16 7.27
C ASN A 16 21.75 -14.43 7.57
N TRP A 17 20.68 -15.20 7.81
CA TRP A 17 19.34 -14.69 8.12
C TRP A 17 19.30 -13.65 9.26
N ARG A 18 20.15 -13.81 10.29
CA ARG A 18 20.27 -12.85 11.39
C ARG A 18 20.78 -11.48 10.93
N THR A 19 21.73 -11.45 9.99
CA THR A 19 22.27 -10.22 9.41
C THR A 19 21.24 -9.52 8.52
N ILE A 20 20.44 -10.31 7.79
CA ILE A 20 19.32 -9.80 6.98
C ILE A 20 18.28 -9.14 7.90
N LEU A 21 17.90 -9.80 9.00
CA LEU A 21 16.97 -9.25 10.00
C LEU A 21 17.52 -7.99 10.68
N ALA A 22 18.81 -7.97 11.03
CA ALA A 22 19.44 -6.76 11.59
C ALA A 22 19.38 -5.57 10.61
N ARG A 23 19.60 -5.83 9.31
CA ARG A 23 19.47 -4.81 8.26
C ARG A 23 18.02 -4.43 7.95
N MET A 24 17.04 -5.29 8.23
CA MET A 24 15.63 -4.89 8.18
C MET A 24 15.28 -3.78 9.18
N ASN A 25 16.04 -3.57 10.25
CA ASN A 25 15.87 -2.40 11.11
C ASN A 25 16.74 -1.19 10.75
N ALA A 26 17.76 -1.36 9.90
CA ALA A 26 18.56 -0.26 9.40
C ALA A 26 17.80 0.55 8.34
N ARG A 27 17.81 1.88 8.43
CA ARG A 27 17.14 2.78 7.47
C ARG A 27 17.89 2.91 6.13
N ASP A 28 19.20 2.81 6.16
CA ASP A 28 20.05 2.79 4.97
C ASP A 28 20.19 1.36 4.44
N THR A 29 19.22 0.94 3.64
CA THR A 29 19.17 -0.41 3.08
C THR A 29 18.93 -0.43 1.59
N HIS A 30 19.41 -1.51 0.95
CA HIS A 30 19.27 -1.75 -0.48
C HIS A 30 17.80 -1.56 -0.97
N PRO A 31 17.55 -0.99 -2.16
CA PRO A 31 16.20 -0.76 -2.70
C PRO A 31 15.24 -1.94 -2.60
N LEU A 32 15.74 -3.17 -2.76
CA LEU A 32 14.94 -4.39 -2.62
C LEU A 32 14.43 -4.60 -1.19
N ILE A 33 15.25 -4.34 -0.17
CA ILE A 33 14.85 -4.44 1.23
C ILE A 33 13.83 -3.34 1.56
N GLN A 34 14.01 -2.13 1.04
CA GLN A 34 13.00 -1.06 1.18
C GLN A 34 11.66 -1.47 0.52
N PHE A 35 11.68 -2.11 -0.64
CA PHE A 35 10.47 -2.62 -1.29
C PHE A 35 9.77 -3.71 -0.46
N ILE A 36 10.53 -4.62 0.16
CA ILE A 36 9.99 -5.64 1.06
C ILE A 36 9.32 -4.99 2.29
N LYS A 37 10.01 -4.06 2.96
CA LYS A 37 9.43 -3.33 4.10
C LYS A 37 8.18 -2.55 3.70
N TYR A 38 8.22 -1.89 2.54
CA TYR A 38 7.08 -1.20 1.96
C TYR A 38 5.88 -2.14 1.77
N GLY A 39 6.11 -3.34 1.21
CA GLY A 39 5.09 -4.37 1.08
C GLY A 39 4.49 -4.77 2.41
N ILE A 40 5.32 -4.98 3.44
CA ILE A 40 4.88 -5.31 4.81
C ILE A 40 4.01 -4.18 5.38
N CYS A 41 4.43 -2.91 5.24
CA CYS A 41 3.63 -1.76 5.63
C CYS A 41 2.29 -1.71 4.90
N GLY A 42 2.26 -2.04 3.61
CA GLY A 42 1.05 -2.11 2.81
C GLY A 42 0.07 -3.18 3.30
N VAL A 43 0.57 -4.38 3.60
CA VAL A 43 -0.25 -5.46 4.19
C VAL A 43 -0.79 -5.05 5.56
N GLY A 44 0.04 -4.44 6.41
CA GLY A 44 -0.41 -3.90 7.69
C GLY A 44 -1.51 -2.86 7.54
N ALA A 45 -1.37 -1.94 6.57
CA ALA A 45 -2.39 -0.94 6.28
C ALA A 45 -3.71 -1.57 5.78
N LEU A 46 -3.64 -2.63 4.97
CA LEU A 46 -4.81 -3.39 4.53
C LEU A 46 -5.54 -4.03 5.71
N ILE A 47 -4.80 -4.63 6.65
CA ILE A 47 -5.39 -5.21 7.86
C ILE A 47 -6.10 -4.13 8.68
N VAL A 48 -5.43 -2.98 8.91
CA VAL A 48 -6.03 -1.83 9.61
C VAL A 48 -7.29 -1.35 8.90
N HIS A 49 -7.27 -1.26 7.57
CA HIS A 49 -8.44 -0.89 6.77
C HIS A 49 -9.61 -1.84 7.02
N GLN A 50 -9.40 -3.16 6.92
CA GLN A 50 -10.47 -4.14 7.10
C GLN A 50 -11.03 -4.17 8.53
N LEU A 51 -10.19 -3.97 9.54
CA LEU A 51 -10.63 -3.88 10.93
C LEU A 51 -11.52 -2.65 11.16
N ILE A 52 -11.13 -1.49 10.63
CA ILE A 52 -11.91 -0.25 10.78
C ILE A 52 -13.19 -0.33 9.98
N TRP A 53 -13.14 -0.77 8.72
CA TRP A 53 -14.34 -0.97 7.91
C TRP A 53 -15.31 -1.94 8.59
N GLY A 54 -14.81 -3.07 9.12
CA GLY A 54 -15.61 -4.06 9.83
C GLY A 54 -16.26 -3.48 11.09
N GLY A 55 -15.48 -2.79 11.93
CA GLY A 55 -15.99 -2.12 13.13
C GLY A 55 -17.05 -1.06 12.82
N CYS A 56 -16.80 -0.19 11.84
CA CYS A 56 -17.78 0.81 11.40
C CYS A 56 -19.03 0.17 10.78
N SER A 57 -18.88 -0.96 10.09
CA SER A 57 -20.00 -1.71 9.50
C SER A 57 -20.87 -2.44 10.52
N VAL A 58 -20.43 -2.53 11.77
CA VAL A 58 -21.22 -3.04 12.90
C VAL A 58 -21.80 -1.89 13.74
N TRP A 59 -21.01 -0.85 14.04
CA TRP A 59 -21.38 0.15 15.05
C TRP A 59 -21.82 1.51 14.51
N LEU A 60 -21.40 1.92 13.31
CA LEU A 60 -21.62 3.28 12.82
C LEU A 60 -22.61 3.32 11.64
N TYR A 61 -22.27 2.63 10.55
CA TYR A 61 -23.12 2.50 9.38
C TYR A 61 -23.31 1.01 9.06
N PRO A 62 -24.37 0.37 9.59
CA PRO A 62 -24.61 -1.05 9.41
C PRO A 62 -24.62 -1.45 7.93
N ALA A 63 -23.71 -2.33 7.53
CA ALA A 63 -23.59 -2.78 6.13
C ALA A 63 -23.51 -4.31 5.96
N ILE A 64 -23.24 -5.03 7.05
CA ILE A 64 -23.07 -6.50 7.06
C ILE A 64 -24.41 -7.22 7.14
N ASP A 65 -25.39 -6.66 7.87
CA ASP A 65 -26.69 -7.27 8.06
C ASP A 65 -27.47 -7.38 6.74
N SER A 66 -27.85 -8.60 6.38
CA SER A 66 -28.63 -8.91 5.18
C SER A 66 -30.08 -8.43 5.24
N ALA A 67 -30.60 -8.11 6.43
CA ALA A 67 -31.94 -7.56 6.59
C ALA A 67 -32.05 -6.11 6.07
N ILE A 68 -30.92 -5.41 5.92
CA ILE A 68 -30.88 -4.04 5.42
C ILE A 68 -31.00 -4.04 3.89
N PRO A 69 -31.81 -3.14 3.29
CA PRO A 69 -31.90 -2.99 1.84
C PRO A 69 -30.54 -2.84 1.17
N GLN A 70 -30.38 -3.46 -0.01
CA GLN A 70 -29.10 -3.51 -0.73
C GLN A 70 -28.51 -2.13 -1.03
N ASP A 71 -29.33 -1.17 -1.44
CA ASP A 71 -28.88 0.18 -1.78
C ASP A 71 -28.33 0.93 -0.56
N VAL A 72 -28.97 0.73 0.60
CA VAL A 72 -28.54 1.30 1.88
C VAL A 72 -27.23 0.66 2.32
N ARG A 73 -27.09 -0.67 2.18
CA ARG A 73 -25.83 -1.37 2.48
C ARG A 73 -24.68 -0.90 1.60
N ALA A 74 -24.94 -0.64 0.32
CA ALA A 74 -23.94 -0.13 -0.62
C ALA A 74 -23.45 1.28 -0.22
N LEU A 75 -24.37 2.18 0.14
CA LEU A 75 -24.02 3.51 0.63
C LEU A 75 -23.26 3.45 1.97
N ASN A 76 -23.75 2.67 2.93
CA ASN A 76 -23.12 2.49 4.23
C ASN A 76 -21.71 1.91 4.11
N THR A 77 -21.52 0.88 3.27
CA THR A 77 -20.19 0.34 2.94
C THR A 77 -19.29 1.40 2.32
N THR A 78 -19.82 2.29 1.48
CA THR A 78 -19.04 3.36 0.85
C THR A 78 -18.53 4.35 1.90
N TYR A 79 -19.39 4.80 2.82
CA TYR A 79 -18.99 5.68 3.93
C TYR A 79 -17.98 5.00 4.86
N ASN A 80 -18.18 3.72 5.19
CA ASN A 80 -17.23 2.96 6.02
C ASN A 80 -15.86 2.82 5.36
N ASN A 81 -15.82 2.57 4.04
CA ASN A 81 -14.57 2.51 3.28
C ASN A 81 -13.86 3.87 3.27
N ALA A 82 -14.59 4.98 3.14
CA ALA A 82 -13.99 6.31 3.19
C ALA A 82 -13.31 6.58 4.54
N ILE A 83 -13.97 6.21 5.65
CA ILE A 83 -13.40 6.33 7.00
C ILE A 83 -12.18 5.42 7.14
N ALA A 84 -12.30 4.15 6.77
CA ALA A 84 -11.21 3.17 6.83
C ALA A 84 -9.99 3.58 5.99
N PHE A 85 -10.21 4.19 4.82
CA PHE A 85 -9.15 4.72 3.96
C PHE A 85 -8.34 5.81 4.67
N LEU A 86 -8.97 6.75 5.38
CA LEU A 86 -8.25 7.81 6.08
C LEU A 86 -7.28 7.26 7.13
N PHE A 87 -7.76 6.34 7.98
CA PHE A 87 -6.95 5.77 9.06
C PHE A 87 -5.87 4.80 8.54
N SER A 88 -6.20 3.94 7.57
CA SER A 88 -5.23 3.03 6.97
C SER A 88 -4.15 3.80 6.18
N ASN A 89 -4.51 4.87 5.48
CA ASN A 89 -3.56 5.74 4.79
C ASN A 89 -2.66 6.49 5.78
N ALA A 90 -3.19 6.96 6.91
CA ALA A 90 -2.38 7.54 7.99
C ALA A 90 -1.40 6.51 8.59
N PHE A 91 -1.88 5.29 8.88
CA PHE A 91 -1.04 4.20 9.36
C PHE A 91 0.06 3.85 8.35
N ALA A 92 -0.29 3.76 7.07
CA ALA A 92 0.66 3.51 6.00
C ALA A 92 1.71 4.62 5.92
N TYR A 93 1.32 5.89 6.04
CA TYR A 93 2.25 7.01 6.05
C TYR A 93 3.21 6.94 7.24
N ILE A 94 2.69 6.74 8.45
CA ILE A 94 3.48 6.67 9.69
C ILE A 94 4.49 5.53 9.60
N THR A 95 4.04 4.33 9.24
CA THR A 95 4.93 3.17 9.15
C THR A 95 5.97 3.31 8.04
N ASN A 96 5.60 3.84 6.88
CA ASN A 96 6.54 4.11 5.80
C ASN A 96 7.57 5.18 6.18
N SER A 97 7.16 6.25 6.86
CA SER A 97 8.04 7.35 7.30
C SER A 97 8.95 6.95 8.46
N LEU A 98 8.51 6.06 9.35
CA LEU A 98 9.30 5.64 10.51
C LEU A 98 10.28 4.49 10.21
N TRP A 99 9.88 3.56 9.32
CA TRP A 99 10.56 2.28 9.15
C TRP A 99 11.13 2.04 7.74
N VAL A 100 10.49 2.59 6.70
CA VAL A 100 10.86 2.31 5.30
C VAL A 100 11.74 3.39 4.70
N PHE A 101 11.38 4.66 4.90
CA PHE A 101 12.04 5.82 4.28
C PHE A 101 12.56 6.80 5.33
N THR A 102 13.50 7.65 4.94
CA THR A 102 14.04 8.74 5.76
C THR A 102 13.21 10.02 5.54
N PRO A 103 12.51 10.53 6.58
CA PRO A 103 11.76 11.78 6.47
C PRO A 103 12.70 12.98 6.43
N GLY A 104 12.26 14.08 5.81
CA GLY A 104 13.01 15.35 5.80
C GLY A 104 13.36 15.88 4.42
N ARG A 105 12.68 15.44 3.35
CA ARG A 105 12.74 16.12 2.05
C ARG A 105 11.83 17.34 2.06
N HIS A 106 10.66 17.23 2.68
CA HIS A 106 9.69 18.32 2.82
C HIS A 106 9.22 18.45 4.27
N HIS A 107 8.47 19.51 4.57
CA HIS A 107 7.74 19.62 5.83
C HIS A 107 6.76 18.44 5.97
N ARG A 108 6.60 17.85 7.18
CA ARG A 108 5.83 16.62 7.41
C ARG A 108 4.40 16.66 6.83
N VAL A 109 3.75 17.83 6.87
CA VAL A 109 2.41 18.01 6.28
C VAL A 109 2.43 17.85 4.75
N LYS A 110 3.46 18.35 4.06
CA LYS A 110 3.60 18.20 2.60
C LYS A 110 3.92 16.74 2.25
N GLU A 111 4.74 16.06 3.03
CA GLU A 111 5.01 14.62 2.84
C GLU A 111 3.71 13.80 2.98
N PHE A 112 2.89 14.10 3.99
CA PHE A 112 1.58 13.46 4.16
C PHE A 112 0.60 13.78 3.02
N LEU A 113 0.55 15.03 2.55
CA LEU A 113 -0.32 15.43 1.44
C LEU A 113 0.08 14.74 0.14
N TYR A 114 1.36 14.73 -0.23
CA TYR A 114 1.83 14.01 -1.42
C TYR A 114 1.59 12.50 -1.30
N PHE A 115 1.84 11.94 -0.11
CA PHE A 115 1.56 10.53 0.15
C PHE A 115 0.08 10.20 -0.08
N THR A 116 -0.81 11.00 0.52
CA THR A 116 -2.27 10.82 0.40
C THR A 116 -2.74 11.02 -1.02
N LEU A 117 -2.26 12.04 -1.73
CA LEU A 117 -2.64 12.31 -3.12
C LEU A 117 -2.24 11.15 -4.05
N VAL A 118 -1.01 10.64 -3.90
CA VAL A 118 -0.55 9.47 -4.66
C VAL A 118 -1.37 8.23 -4.30
N SER A 119 -1.68 8.00 -3.01
CA SER A 119 -2.54 6.89 -2.57
C SER A 119 -3.95 6.98 -3.19
N THR A 120 -4.57 8.15 -3.17
CA THR A 120 -5.92 8.37 -3.71
C THR A 120 -5.95 8.16 -5.22
N LEU A 121 -4.96 8.69 -5.95
CA LEU A 121 -4.85 8.44 -7.39
C LEU A 121 -4.65 6.96 -7.68
N GLY A 122 -3.78 6.28 -6.93
CA GLY A 122 -3.57 4.84 -7.06
C GLY A 122 -4.83 4.02 -6.78
N PHE A 123 -5.64 4.44 -5.79
CA PHE A 123 -6.92 3.82 -5.48
C PHE A 123 -7.94 3.98 -6.61
N VAL A 124 -8.13 5.21 -7.12
CA VAL A 124 -9.06 5.50 -8.22
C VAL A 124 -8.65 4.79 -9.51
N VAL A 125 -7.36 4.82 -9.84
CA VAL A 125 -6.82 4.09 -11.00
C VAL A 125 -7.02 2.60 -10.83
N GLY A 126 -6.77 2.05 -9.63
CA GLY A 126 -7.03 0.64 -9.33
C GLY A 126 -8.48 0.24 -9.51
N LEU A 127 -9.42 1.10 -9.10
CA LEU A 127 -10.85 0.88 -9.23
C LEU A 127 -11.30 0.84 -10.70
N ALA A 128 -10.76 1.72 -11.54
CA ALA A 128 -11.14 1.84 -12.95
C ALA A 128 -10.40 0.87 -13.88
N ALA A 129 -9.11 0.60 -13.62
CA ALA A 129 -8.27 -0.20 -14.49
C ALA A 129 -8.60 -1.70 -14.43
N GLY A 130 -9.08 -2.20 -13.27
CA GLY A 130 -9.45 -3.61 -13.10
C GLY A 130 -10.53 -4.07 -14.08
N PRO A 131 -11.72 -3.44 -14.06
CA PRO A 131 -12.78 -3.74 -15.01
C PRO A 131 -12.34 -3.54 -16.47
N TYR A 132 -11.60 -2.47 -16.76
CA TYR A 132 -11.16 -2.15 -18.13
C TYR A 132 -10.27 -3.25 -18.74
N LEU A 133 -9.30 -3.77 -17.97
CA LEU A 133 -8.39 -4.82 -18.44
C LEU A 133 -9.10 -6.17 -18.64
N ILE A 134 -10.05 -6.51 -17.77
CA ILE A 134 -10.83 -7.75 -17.86
C ILE A 134 -11.73 -7.71 -19.10
N HIS A 135 -12.46 -6.62 -19.32
CA HIS A 135 -13.40 -6.51 -20.45
C HIS A 135 -12.70 -6.44 -21.80
N LYS A 136 -11.51 -5.81 -21.89
CA LYS A 136 -10.83 -5.59 -23.17
C LYS A 136 -9.93 -6.76 -23.60
N PHE A 137 -9.32 -7.47 -22.66
CA PHE A 137 -8.31 -8.49 -22.98
C PHE A 137 -8.74 -9.93 -22.67
N GLY A 138 -9.91 -10.16 -22.04
CA GLY A 138 -10.42 -11.51 -21.76
C GLY A 138 -9.50 -12.35 -20.87
N ILE A 139 -8.59 -11.70 -20.13
CA ILE A 139 -7.62 -12.36 -19.26
C ILE A 139 -8.36 -12.91 -18.04
N ASN A 140 -7.92 -14.07 -17.54
CA ASN A 140 -8.41 -14.63 -16.28
C ASN A 140 -8.41 -13.57 -15.18
N THR A 141 -9.58 -13.35 -14.56
CA THR A 141 -9.85 -12.30 -13.57
C THR A 141 -8.81 -12.25 -12.46
N ILE A 142 -8.33 -13.41 -11.98
CA ILE A 142 -7.35 -13.52 -10.90
C ILE A 142 -5.99 -12.98 -11.34
N VAL A 143 -5.56 -13.32 -12.55
CA VAL A 143 -4.27 -12.90 -13.12
C VAL A 143 -4.29 -11.40 -13.40
N ALA A 144 -5.38 -10.89 -13.99
CA ALA A 144 -5.55 -9.47 -14.28
C ALA A 144 -5.53 -8.62 -12.99
N GLN A 145 -6.25 -9.03 -11.95
CA GLN A 145 -6.24 -8.35 -10.66
C GLN A 145 -4.88 -8.43 -9.97
N GLY A 146 -4.23 -9.59 -9.98
CA GLY A 146 -2.88 -9.76 -9.42
C GLY A 146 -1.85 -8.82 -10.06
N SER A 147 -1.80 -8.76 -11.39
CA SER A 147 -0.89 -7.88 -12.12
C SER A 147 -1.16 -6.40 -11.84
N LEU A 148 -2.42 -6.02 -11.67
CA LEU A 148 -2.81 -4.64 -11.39
C LEU A 148 -2.42 -4.21 -9.97
N VAL A 149 -2.61 -5.09 -8.98
CA VAL A 149 -2.13 -4.86 -7.62
C VAL A 149 -0.61 -4.70 -7.61
N VAL A 150 0.13 -5.59 -8.29
CA VAL A 150 1.60 -5.51 -8.38
C VAL A 150 2.03 -4.19 -9.04
N ALA A 151 1.44 -3.83 -10.18
CA ALA A 151 1.74 -2.58 -10.86
C ALA A 151 1.45 -1.35 -9.99
N SER A 152 0.30 -1.33 -9.31
CA SER A 152 -0.08 -0.26 -8.38
C SER A 152 0.89 -0.14 -7.21
N VAL A 153 1.29 -1.26 -6.61
CA VAL A 153 2.29 -1.31 -5.52
C VAL A 153 3.63 -0.77 -6.00
N MET A 154 4.08 -1.16 -7.20
CA MET A 154 5.34 -0.68 -7.78
C MET A 154 5.33 0.81 -8.08
N VAL A 155 4.28 1.32 -8.72
CA VAL A 155 4.13 2.76 -9.01
C VAL A 155 4.09 3.56 -7.71
N ASN A 156 3.33 3.10 -6.71
CA ASN A 156 3.30 3.76 -5.41
C ASN A 156 4.68 3.76 -4.73
N PHE A 157 5.41 2.66 -4.78
CA PHE A 157 6.77 2.58 -4.23
C PHE A 157 7.72 3.56 -4.92
N VAL A 158 7.73 3.60 -6.27
CA VAL A 158 8.56 4.51 -7.05
C VAL A 158 8.21 5.96 -6.75
N CYS A 159 6.92 6.31 -6.77
CA CYS A 159 6.45 7.65 -6.47
C CYS A 159 6.90 8.10 -5.08
N ARG A 160 6.79 7.23 -4.08
CA ARG A 160 7.15 7.55 -2.69
C ARG A 160 8.66 7.67 -2.50
N LYS A 161 9.44 6.79 -3.14
CA LYS A 161 10.89 6.81 -3.06
C LYS A 161 11.51 8.05 -3.70
N PHE A 162 11.00 8.48 -4.86
CA PHE A 162 11.62 9.59 -5.60
C PHE A 162 11.00 10.96 -5.35
N PHE A 163 9.68 11.03 -5.12
CA PHE A 163 8.98 12.31 -4.99
C PHE A 163 8.66 12.69 -3.54
N VAL A 164 8.38 11.71 -2.67
CA VAL A 164 7.88 11.99 -1.32
C VAL A 164 9.01 12.08 -0.29
N PHE A 165 9.87 11.07 -0.22
CA PHE A 165 10.90 10.97 0.82
C PHE A 165 12.31 11.34 0.32
N LYS A 166 13.22 11.65 1.24
CA LYS A 166 14.64 11.84 0.93
C LYS A 166 15.24 10.43 0.80
N ASN A 167 16.13 10.20 -0.17
CA ASN A 167 16.86 8.93 -0.25
C ASN A 167 17.79 8.81 0.96
#